data_AF-A0A4J1YPI7-F1
#
_entry.id   AF-A0A4J1YPI7-F1
#
_cell.length_a   1.000
_cell.length_b   1.000
_cell.length_c   1.000
_cell.angle_alpha   90.00
_cell.angle_beta   90.00
_cell.angle_gamma   90.00
#
_symmetry.space_group_name_H-M   'P 1'
#
loop_
_entity.id
_entity.type
_entity.pdbx_description
1 polymer ?
#
loop_
_entity_poly.entity_id
_entity_poly.type
_entity_poly.pdbx_seq_one_letter_code
_entity_poly.pdbx_strand_id
1 'polypeptide(L)' 'MPVNEYGQMIGESMEGYTPGELTSIELLEGRYARIEALSVEKHAEDLLAVYGPDTPQEMWTYLFQEPVADMEELVSLL' A
#
# COMPACT_ATOMS: atom_id res chain seq x y z
N MET A 1 6.44 28.98 20.44
CA MET A 1 6.36 27.69 19.71
C MET A 1 6.21 26.60 20.75
N PRO A 2 5.14 25.79 20.69
CA PRO A 2 4.91 24.70 21.63
C PRO A 2 6.03 23.65 21.57
N VAL A 3 6.22 22.93 22.67
CA VAL A 3 7.28 21.92 22.83
C VAL A 3 6.65 20.63 23.35
N ASN A 4 6.98 19.48 22.75
CA ASN A 4 6.46 18.18 23.17
C ASN A 4 7.20 17.63 24.41
N GLU A 5 6.79 16.46 24.91
CA GLU A 5 7.38 15.79 26.07
C GLU A 5 8.88 15.42 25.91
N TYR A 6 9.39 15.46 24.68
CA TYR A 6 10.78 15.19 24.34
C TYR A 6 11.63 16.46 24.17
N GLY A 7 11.08 17.64 24.45
CA GLY A 7 11.79 18.91 24.29
C GLY A 7 11.90 19.40 22.85
N GLN A 8 11.13 18.82 21.93
CA GLN A 8 11.15 19.21 20.51
C GLN A 8 10.12 20.30 20.23
N MET A 9 10.52 21.30 19.45
CA MET A 9 9.61 22.34 18.96
C MET A 9 8.58 21.73 18.01
N ILE A 10 7.30 22.03 18.25
CA ILE A 10 6.18 21.58 17.42
C ILE A 10 5.36 22.79 16.92
N GLY A 11 4.55 22.55 15.89
CA GLY A 11 3.65 23.53 15.29
C GLY A 11 2.48 23.91 16.20
N GLU A 12 1.75 24.95 15.81
CA GLU A 12 0.54 25.37 16.52
C GLU A 12 -0.58 24.33 16.43
N SER A 13 -1.57 24.46 17.33
CA SER A 13 -2.74 23.58 17.34
C SER A 13 -3.56 23.77 16.06
N MET A 14 -3.99 22.66 15.46
CA MET A 14 -4.90 22.65 14.30
C MET A 14 -6.35 22.72 14.79
N GLU A 15 -6.83 23.91 15.12
CA GLU A 15 -8.22 24.11 15.55
C GLU A 15 -9.19 23.65 14.45
N GLY A 16 -10.22 22.87 14.85
CA GLY A 16 -11.20 22.32 13.90
C GLY A 16 -10.72 21.09 13.11
N TYR A 17 -9.59 20.49 13.48
CA TYR A 17 -9.15 19.24 12.88
C TYR A 17 -10.22 18.14 13.01
N THR A 18 -10.53 17.49 11.89
CA THR A 18 -11.30 16.26 11.82
C THR A 18 -10.46 15.18 11.17
N PRO A 19 -10.42 13.95 11.73
CA PRO A 19 -9.81 12.82 11.05
C PRO A 19 -10.45 12.61 9.67
N GLY A 20 -9.64 12.18 8.69
CA GLY A 20 -10.17 11.69 7.43
C GLY A 20 -10.97 10.40 7.63
N GLU A 21 -11.91 10.14 6.73
CA GLU A 21 -12.64 8.87 6.70
C GLU A 21 -11.81 7.78 6.00
N LEU A 22 -11.99 6.53 6.42
CA LEU A 22 -11.41 5.40 5.71
C LEU A 22 -12.09 5.23 4.35
N THR A 23 -11.27 4.96 3.34
CA THR A 23 -11.73 4.71 1.98
C THR A 23 -12.64 3.49 1.94
N SER A 24 -13.90 3.67 1.54
CA SER A 24 -14.88 2.60 1.30
C SER A 24 -15.20 2.52 -0.20
N ILE A 25 -14.19 2.25 -1.01
CA ILE A 25 -14.30 2.32 -2.47
C ILE A 25 -13.98 0.96 -3.08
N GLU A 26 -14.95 0.38 -3.80
CA GLU A 26 -14.77 -0.87 -4.53
C GLU A 26 -14.04 -0.66 -5.86
N LEU A 27 -14.28 0.48 -6.51
CA LEU A 27 -13.73 0.82 -7.82
C LEU A 27 -13.57 2.35 -7.96
N LEU A 28 -12.39 2.77 -8.39
CA LEU A 28 -12.12 4.11 -8.90
C LEU A 28 -11.86 4.03 -10.40
N GLU A 29 -12.70 4.67 -11.20
CA GLU A 29 -12.54 4.72 -12.65
C GLU A 29 -11.83 6.01 -13.07
N GLY A 30 -10.68 5.87 -13.74
CA GLY A 30 -9.92 6.96 -14.33
C GLY A 30 -9.90 6.89 -15.85
N ARG A 31 -9.26 7.88 -16.49
CA ARG A 31 -9.17 7.94 -17.96
C ARG A 31 -8.32 6.83 -18.58
N TYR A 32 -7.29 6.37 -17.87
CA TYR A 32 -6.29 5.41 -18.38
C TYR A 32 -6.13 4.17 -17.51
N ALA A 33 -6.66 4.20 -16.29
CA ALA A 33 -6.53 3.14 -15.32
C ALA A 33 -7.77 3.11 -14.43
N ARG A 34 -7.99 1.96 -13.82
CA ARG A 34 -8.94 1.77 -12.74
C ARG A 34 -8.22 1.23 -11.53
N ILE A 35 -8.70 1.56 -10.34
CA ILE A 35 -8.20 1.01 -9.08
C ILE A 35 -9.34 0.23 -8.45
N GLU A 36 -9.12 -1.05 -8.22
CA GLU A 36 -10.08 -1.95 -7.58
C GLU A 36 -9.63 -2.28 -6.16
N ALA A 37 -10.60 -2.55 -5.27
CA ALA A 37 -10.30 -3.17 -4.00
C ALA A 37 -9.63 -4.54 -4.24
N LEU A 38 -8.52 -4.77 -3.54
CA LEU A 38 -7.74 -5.99 -3.68
C LEU A 38 -8.58 -7.22 -3.29
N SER A 39 -8.40 -8.31 -4.03
CA SER A 39 -9.15 -9.56 -3.88
C SER A 39 -8.27 -10.67 -4.39
N VAL A 40 -8.09 -11.70 -3.57
CA VAL A 40 -7.30 -12.87 -3.92
C VAL A 40 -7.89 -13.57 -5.14
N GLU A 41 -9.21 -13.77 -5.14
CA GLU A 41 -9.93 -14.49 -6.17
C GLU A 41 -9.83 -13.82 -7.55
N LYS A 42 -9.72 -12.48 -7.57
CA LYS A 42 -9.67 -11.71 -8.82
C LYS A 42 -8.25 -11.39 -9.28
N HIS A 43 -7.33 -11.13 -8.36
CA HIS A 43 -6.08 -10.44 -8.68
C HIS A 43 -4.82 -11.26 -8.42
N ALA A 44 -4.88 -12.36 -7.67
CA ALA A 44 -3.68 -13.08 -7.26
C ALA A 44 -2.87 -13.65 -8.44
N GLU A 45 -3.53 -14.17 -9.48
CA GLU A 45 -2.84 -14.72 -10.66
C GLU A 45 -2.09 -13.63 -11.43
N ASP A 46 -2.73 -12.49 -11.69
CA ASP A 46 -2.11 -11.35 -12.37
C ASP A 46 -0.95 -10.76 -11.53
N LEU A 47 -1.11 -10.71 -10.20
CA LEU A 47 -0.05 -10.26 -9.29
C LEU A 47 1.12 -11.23 -9.24
N LEU A 48 0.88 -12.54 -9.24
CA LEU A 48 1.94 -13.55 -9.25
C LEU A 48 2.77 -13.47 -10.55
N ALA A 49 2.12 -13.18 -11.69
CA ALA A 49 2.83 -13.00 -12.95
C ALA A 49 3.82 -11.82 -12.95
N VAL A 50 3.63 -10.83 -12.06
CA VAL A 50 4.47 -9.64 -11.95
C VAL A 50 5.46 -9.71 -10.78
N TYR A 51 5.06 -10.32 -9.66
CA TYR A 51 5.82 -10.33 -8.40
C TYR A 51 6.35 -11.71 -7.98
N GLY A 52 6.09 -12.75 -8.78
CA GLY A 52 6.52 -14.11 -8.54
C GLY A 52 8.04 -14.34 -8.69
N PRO A 53 8.49 -15.60 -8.70
CA PRO A 53 9.91 -15.94 -8.59
C PRO A 53 10.76 -15.46 -9.78
N ASP A 54 10.15 -15.27 -10.95
CA ASP A 54 10.82 -14.83 -12.18
C ASP A 54 10.93 -13.30 -12.30
N THR A 55 10.53 -12.56 -11.25
CA THR A 55 10.52 -11.10 -11.24
C THR A 55 11.93 -10.52 -11.32
N PRO A 56 12.20 -9.54 -12.21
CA PRO A 56 13.49 -8.85 -12.25
C PRO A 56 13.90 -8.26 -10.89
N GLN A 57 15.14 -8.53 -10.48
CA GLN A 57 15.65 -8.10 -9.17
C GLN A 57 15.64 -6.57 -9.01
N GLU A 58 15.80 -5.81 -10.09
CA GLU A 58 15.75 -4.34 -10.03
C GLU A 58 14.43 -3.80 -9.46
N MET A 59 13.31 -4.53 -9.61
CA MET A 59 12.00 -4.11 -9.09
C MET A 59 11.91 -4.14 -7.57
N TRP A 60 12.85 -4.80 -6.90
CA TRP A 60 12.86 -4.99 -5.44
C TRP A 60 13.89 -4.12 -4.71
N THR A 61 14.75 -3.41 -5.45
CA THR A 61 15.88 -2.64 -4.89
C THR A 61 15.50 -1.56 -3.86
N TYR A 62 14.23 -1.17 -3.80
CA TYR A 62 13.70 -0.17 -2.88
C TYR A 62 12.56 -0.70 -1.98
N LEU A 63 12.28 -2.01 -2.02
CA LEU A 63 11.26 -2.65 -1.20
C LEU A 63 11.92 -3.41 -0.04
N PHE A 64 11.22 -3.52 1.09
CA PHE A 64 11.65 -4.36 2.22
C PHE A 64 11.26 -5.83 2.07
N GLN A 65 10.89 -6.22 0.86
CA GLN A 65 10.36 -7.54 0.49
C GLN A 65 11.20 -8.12 -0.65
N GLU A 66 11.08 -9.42 -0.85
CA GLU A 66 11.66 -10.17 -1.97
C GLU A 66 10.52 -10.69 -2.87
N PRO A 67 10.80 -11.12 -4.12
CA PRO A 67 9.81 -11.81 -4.93
C PRO A 67 9.22 -13.00 -4.18
N VAL A 68 7.90 -13.17 -4.30
CA VAL A 68 7.21 -14.33 -3.72
C VAL A 68 7.61 -15.60 -4.47
N ALA A 69 7.78 -16.70 -3.74
CA ALA A 69 8.20 -17.98 -4.31
C ALA A 69 7.07 -18.65 -5.11
N ASP A 70 5.81 -18.50 -4.65
CA ASP A 70 4.65 -19.14 -5.25
C ASP A 70 3.33 -18.43 -4.88
N MET A 71 2.22 -19.02 -5.36
CA MET A 71 0.87 -18.54 -5.09
C MET A 71 0.49 -18.65 -3.61
N GLU A 72 0.98 -19.65 -2.89
CA GLU A 72 0.62 -19.84 -1.48
C GLU A 72 1.22 -18.71 -0.64
N GLU A 73 2.48 -18.39 -0.87
CA GLU A 73 3.13 -17.24 -0.23
C GLU A 73 2.42 -15.94 -0.59
N LEU A 74 2.10 -15.70 -1.87
CA LEU A 74 1.38 -14.50 -2.29
C LEU A 74 0.03 -14.35 -1.57
N VAL A 75 -0.77 -15.42 -1.51
CA VAL A 75 -2.08 -15.39 -0.85
C VAL A 75 -1.96 -15.10 0.64
N SER A 76 -0.88 -15.52 1.30
CA SER A 76 -0.67 -15.21 2.72
C SER A 76 -0.38 -13.73 3.00
N LEU A 77 0.04 -12.98 1.97
CA LEU A 77 0.34 -11.54 2.05
C LEU A 77 -0.86 -10.65 1.66
N LEU A 78 -1.85 -11.20 0.96
CA LEU A 78 -3.05 -10.52 0.48
C LEU A 78 -4.19 -10.59 1.51
#